data_AF-M6JKS9-F1
#
_entry.id   AF-M6JKS9-F1
#
_cell.length_a   1.000
_cell.length_b   1.000
_cell.length_c   1.000
_cell.angle_alpha   90.00
_cell.angle_beta   90.00
_cell.angle_gamma   90.00
#
_symmetry.space_group_name_H-M   'P 1'
#
loop_
_entity.id
_entity.type
_entity.pdbx_description
1 polymer ?
#
loop_
_entity_poly.entity_id
_entity_poly.type
_entity_poly.pdbx_seq_one_letter_code
_entity_poly.pdbx_strand_id
1 'polypeptide(L)' 'MKYLETEQVIPSKGMSYTMYEVEGEDQIQKMMTYIPDTDEIHTYPKPPVKKLYKPELCKVIDEIVFSELWKLGEERKAAR' A
#
# COMPACT_ATOMS: atom_id res chain seq x y z
N MET A 1 -4.50 -0.16 -14.71
CA MET A 1 -3.95 0.22 -13.40
C MET A 1 -2.55 -0.34 -13.28
N LYS A 2 -1.67 0.31 -12.53
CA LYS A 2 -0.33 -0.18 -12.17
C LYS A 2 -0.27 -0.32 -10.65
N TYR A 3 0.23 -1.43 -10.17
CA TYR A 3 0.38 -1.70 -8.74
C TYR A 3 1.86 -1.64 -8.36
N LEU A 4 2.14 -0.86 -7.32
CA LEU A 4 3.49 -0.52 -6.91
C LEU A 4 3.67 -0.74 -5.43
N GLU A 5 4.87 -1.09 -5.02
CA GLU A 5 5.25 -1.29 -3.62
C GLU A 5 6.61 -0.65 -3.33
N THR A 6 6.74 -0.10 -2.12
CA THR A 6 8.02 0.28 -1.52
C THR A 6 8.17 -0.38 -0.17
N GLU A 7 9.38 -0.80 0.17
CA GLU A 7 9.72 -1.38 1.46
C GLU A 7 10.54 -0.41 2.31
N GLN A 8 10.25 -0.36 3.61
CA GLN A 8 10.98 0.45 4.57
C GLN A 8 11.04 -0.28 5.91
N VAL A 9 12.22 -0.27 6.54
CA VAL A 9 12.35 -0.74 7.93
C VAL A 9 11.84 0.34 8.89
N ILE A 10 10.83 -0.01 9.70
CA ILE A 10 10.31 0.82 10.78
C ILE A 10 10.97 0.33 12.09
N PRO A 11 11.76 1.18 12.78
CA PRO A 11 12.27 0.85 14.10
C PRO A 11 11.13 0.41 15.04
N SER A 12 11.34 -0.70 15.75
CA SER A 12 10.37 -1.32 16.67
C SER A 12 9.16 -2.03 16.05
N LYS A 13 8.88 -1.89 14.74
CA LYS A 13 7.78 -2.58 14.07
C LYS A 13 8.19 -3.57 12.98
N GLY A 14 9.43 -3.50 12.50
CA GLY A 14 9.94 -4.40 11.46
C GLY A 14 9.76 -3.85 10.06
N MET A 15 9.57 -4.73 9.07
CA MET A 15 9.45 -4.32 7.66
C MET A 15 8.04 -3.81 7.34
N SER A 16 7.98 -2.60 6.79
CA SER A 16 6.75 -1.98 6.30
C SER A 16 6.74 -1.95 4.78
N TYR A 17 5.64 -2.41 4.20
CA TYR A 17 5.37 -2.37 2.78
C TYR A 17 4.29 -1.34 2.52
N THR A 18 4.61 -0.30 1.76
CA THR A 18 3.64 0.68 1.30
C THR A 18 3.29 0.38 -0.14
N MET A 19 2.03 0.15 -0.43
CA MET A 19 1.55 -0.22 -1.76
C MET A 19 0.61 0.85 -2.33
N TYR A 20 0.60 0.96 -3.65
CA TYR A 20 -0.13 1.98 -4.39
C TYR A 20 -0.87 1.35 -5.58
N GLU A 21 -2.13 1.75 -5.77
CA GLU A 21 -2.86 1.60 -7.02
C GLU A 21 -2.74 2.90 -7.79
N VAL A 22 -2.11 2.85 -8.96
CA VAL A 22 -1.80 4.03 -9.78
C VAL A 22 -2.52 3.94 -11.13
N GLU A 23 -3.09 5.06 -11.54
CA GLU A 23 -3.71 5.25 -12.85
C GLU A 23 -2.88 6.23 -13.69
N GLY A 24 -2.78 5.98 -15.00
CA GLY A 24 -1.97 6.81 -15.90
C GLY A 24 -0.47 6.76 -15.54
N GLU A 25 0.22 7.89 -15.68
CA GLU A 25 1.66 7.97 -15.40
C GLU A 25 1.98 7.91 -13.90
N ASP A 26 1.28 8.66 -13.04
CA ASP A 26 1.64 8.78 -11.62
C ASP A 26 0.45 9.08 -10.67
N GLN A 27 -0.81 8.94 -11.11
CA GLN A 27 -1.95 9.32 -10.28
C GLN A 27 -2.30 8.20 -9.29
N ILE A 28 -2.05 8.44 -8.00
CA ILE A 28 -2.38 7.48 -6.94
C ILE A 28 -3.90 7.51 -6.68
N GLN A 29 -4.56 6.38 -6.89
CA GLN A 29 -5.99 6.19 -6.59
C GLN A 29 -6.19 5.64 -5.19
N LYS A 30 -5.38 4.63 -4.80
CA LYS A 30 -5.41 4.02 -3.48
C LYS A 30 -3.99 3.81 -2.97
N MET A 31 -3.87 3.84 -1.64
CA MET A 31 -2.62 3.54 -0.94
C MET A 31 -2.92 2.62 0.23
N MET A 32 -2.02 1.71 0.54
CA MET A 32 -2.06 0.99 1.81
C MET A 32 -0.68 0.84 2.41
N THR A 33 -0.63 0.61 3.71
CA THR A 33 0.58 0.22 4.43
C THR A 33 0.32 -1.10 5.15
N TYR A 34 1.20 -2.07 4.93
CA TYR A 34 1.17 -3.38 5.55
C TYR A 34 2.47 -3.62 6.31
N ILE A 35 2.36 -3.96 7.60
CA ILE A 35 3.47 -4.37 8.45
C ILE A 35 3.15 -5.79 8.94
N PRO A 36 3.74 -6.85 8.34
CA PRO A 36 3.44 -8.23 8.69
C PRO A 36 3.76 -8.56 10.15
N ASP A 37 4.90 -8.07 10.64
CA ASP A 37 5.44 -8.41 11.97
C ASP A 37 4.51 -7.97 13.10
N THR A 38 3.76 -6.88 12.91
CA THR A 38 2.78 -6.36 13.87
C THR A 38 1.34 -6.62 13.44
N ASP A 39 1.14 -7.34 12.33
CA ASP A 39 -0.15 -7.57 11.70
C ASP A 39 -0.96 -6.27 11.48
N GLU A 40 -0.29 -5.18 11.12
CA GLU A 40 -0.93 -3.88 10.89
C GLU A 40 -1.22 -3.69 9.39
N ILE A 41 -2.49 -3.43 9.05
CA ILE A 41 -2.89 -3.00 7.71
C ILE A 41 -3.66 -1.67 7.82
N HIS A 42 -3.20 -0.68 7.09
CA HIS A 42 -3.84 0.63 6.98
C HIS A 42 -4.16 0.93 5.51
N THR A 43 -5.43 0.95 5.15
CA THR A 43 -5.90 1.30 3.80
C THR A 43 -6.29 2.79 3.71
N TYR A 44 -6.01 3.42 2.57
CA TYR A 44 -6.30 4.83 2.31
C TYR A 44 -6.98 4.97 0.93
N PRO A 45 -8.32 4.93 0.86
CA PRO A 45 -9.06 5.07 -0.40
C PRO A 45 -9.04 6.51 -0.95
N LYS A 46 -8.66 7.48 -0.12
CA LYS A 46 -8.40 8.88 -0.49
C LYS A 46 -7.03 9.25 0.05
N PRO A 47 -5.94 8.85 -0.63
CA PRO A 47 -4.60 9.02 -0.12
C PRO A 47 -4.25 10.51 0.05
N PRO A 48 -3.50 10.87 1.12
CA PRO A 48 -3.09 12.26 1.35
C PRO A 48 -2.09 12.75 0.28
N VAL A 49 -1.40 11.81 -0.37
CA VAL A 49 -0.47 12.06 -1.47
C VAL A 49 -1.11 11.56 -2.76
N LYS A 50 -1.21 12.44 -3.77
CA LYS A 50 -1.87 12.12 -5.05
C LYS A 50 -0.91 11.72 -6.17
N LYS A 51 0.40 11.94 -5.97
CA LYS A 51 1.45 11.66 -6.96
C LYS A 51 2.64 10.95 -6.31
N LEU A 52 3.20 9.94 -6.98
CA LEU A 52 4.44 9.31 -6.55
C LEU A 52 5.62 10.27 -6.69
N TYR A 53 6.38 10.45 -5.60
CA TYR A 53 7.55 11.33 -5.59
C TYR A 53 8.81 10.69 -6.17
N LYS A 54 8.94 9.35 -6.05
CA LYS A 54 10.09 8.56 -6.51
C LYS A 54 9.62 7.21 -7.06
N PRO A 55 8.89 7.19 -8.20
CA PRO A 55 8.36 5.96 -8.78
C PRO A 55 9.45 4.94 -9.13
N GLU A 56 10.70 5.37 -9.33
CA GLU A 56 11.86 4.53 -9.59
C GLU A 56 12.28 3.63 -8.41
N LEU A 57 11.90 4.00 -7.19
CA LEU A 57 12.12 3.17 -5.99
C LEU A 57 11.01 2.15 -5.77
N CYS A 58 9.93 2.24 -6.54
CA CYS A 58 8.80 1.35 -6.42
C CYS A 58 9.04 0.06 -7.22
N LYS A 59 8.82 -1.08 -6.57
CA LYS A 59 8.73 -2.38 -7.23
C LYS A 59 7.33 -2.53 -7.82
N VAL A 60 7.24 -3.10 -9.02
CA VAL A 60 5.94 -3.50 -9.58
C VAL A 60 5.48 -4.77 -8.88
N ILE A 61 4.24 -4.77 -8.40
CA ILE A 61 3.62 -5.93 -7.77
C ILE A 61 2.40 -6.37 -8.57
N ASP A 62 1.96 -7.60 -8.32
CA ASP A 62 0.74 -8.15 -8.91
C ASP A 62 -0.51 -7.48 -8.31
N GLU A 63 -1.53 -7.28 -9.15
CA GLU A 63 -2.85 -6.79 -8.73
C GLU A 63 -3.48 -7.68 -7.65
N ILE A 64 -3.28 -9.00 -7.74
CA ILE A 64 -3.83 -9.97 -6.79
C ILE A 64 -3.26 -9.72 -5.40
N VAL A 65 -1.95 -9.48 -5.28
CA VAL A 65 -1.29 -9.19 -3.99
C VAL A 65 -1.90 -7.95 -3.36
N PHE A 66 -2.04 -6.88 -4.14
CA PHE A 66 -2.67 -5.65 -3.66
C PHE A 66 -4.12 -5.88 -3.24
N SER A 67 -4.90 -6.57 -4.07
CA SER A 67 -6.34 -6.75 -3.86
C SER A 67 -6.66 -7.59 -2.63
N GLU A 68 -5.91 -8.67 -2.39
CA GLU A 68 -6.09 -9.53 -1.22
C GLU A 68 -5.76 -8.78 0.08
N LEU A 69 -4.64 -8.04 0.11
CA LEU A 69 -4.28 -7.23 1.28
C LEU A 69 -5.24 -6.05 1.49
N TRP A 70 -5.74 -5.45 0.41
CA TRP A 70 -6.75 -4.40 0.49
C TRP A 70 -8.02 -4.92 1.16
N LYS A 71 -8.53 -6.06 0.67
CA LYS A 71 -9.72 -6.71 1.20
C LYS A 71 -9.55 -7.03 2.68
N LEU A 72 -8.41 -7.61 3.06
CA LEU A 72 -8.09 -7.90 4.45
C LEU A 72 -8.08 -6.64 5.32
N GLY A 73 -7.53 -5.53 4.82
CA GLY A 73 -7.52 -4.24 5.50
C GLY A 73 -8.91 -3.64 5.71
N GLU A 74 -9.77 -3.71 4.70
CA GLU A 74 -11.16 -3.24 4.79
C GLU A 74 -11.99 -4.11 5.75
N GLU A 75 -11.82 -5.43 5.72
CA GLU A 75 -12.47 -6.35 6.68
C GLU A 75 -12.08 -6.02 8.13
N ARG A 76 -10.80 -5.74 8.39
CA ARG A 76 -10.31 -5.34 9.73
C ARG A 76 -10.85 -4.00 10.20
N LYS A 77 -11.05 -3.05 9.29
CA LYS A 77 -11.68 -1.77 9.61
C LYS A 77 -13.15 -1.93 9.96
N ALA A 78 -13.87 -2.76 9.22
CA ALA A 78 -15.29 -3.02 9.47
C ALA A 78 -15.56 -3.77 10.77
N ALA A 79 -14.58 -4.52 11.27
CA ALA A 79 -14.65 -5.24 12.54
C ALA A 79 -14.39 -4.37 13.80
N ARG A 80 -14.04 -3.09 13.62
CA ARG A 80 -13.83 -2.10 14.70
C ARG A 80 -14.98 -1.11 14.78
#